data_AF-A0A2N3XSJ0-F1
#
_entry.id   AF-A0A2N3XSJ0-F1
#
_cell.length_a   1.000
_cell.length_b   1.000
_cell.length_c   1.000
_cell.angle_alpha   90.00
_cell.angle_beta   90.00
_cell.angle_gamma   90.00
#
_symmetry.space_group_name_H-M   'P 1'
#
loop_
_entity.id
_entity.type
_entity.pdbx_description
1 polymer ?
#
loop_
_entity_poly.entity_id
_entity_poly.type
_entity_poly.pdbx_seq_one_letter_code
_entity_poly.pdbx_strand_id
1 'polypeptide(L)'
;MLWGVTADSGRSADGAEPELQLVLCALDEPLAAAWQEIADGRAGLTLHRGSVLDLRVDAVVSPANSYGWMRGGIDAVYACAFPEVEEQVRSAVLAYHGGELPVGEALLVPTGAPNPIWLISAPTMREPGERLPVDTVHPYLAARAVLRLWASGVLENGTPVHQVVRTVAMPGLGTGIGGAAPELCARQVAAAWDEVFAHVDQL
;
A
#
# COMPACT_ATOMS: atom_id res chain seq x y z
N MET A 1 10.47 39.67 23.72
CA MET A 1 10.11 40.04 22.32
C MET A 1 10.53 38.86 21.46
N LEU A 2 9.66 37.88 21.21
CA LEU A 2 8.66 37.82 20.14
C LEU A 2 9.23 38.04 18.71
N TRP A 3 9.11 36.94 17.96
CA TRP A 3 9.33 36.59 16.54
C TRP A 3 9.70 37.62 15.47
N GLY A 4 10.48 37.12 14.51
CA GLY A 4 10.51 37.59 13.13
C GLY A 4 11.49 36.81 12.25
N VAL A 5 11.11 35.62 11.77
CA VAL A 5 11.64 35.08 10.51
C VAL A 5 10.45 34.68 9.67
N THR A 6 10.10 35.56 8.74
CA THR A 6 9.11 35.36 7.69
C THR A 6 9.60 34.27 6.75
N ALA A 7 8.84 33.19 6.58
CA ALA A 7 9.07 32.25 5.49
C ALA A 7 8.67 32.93 4.18
N ASP A 8 9.67 33.16 3.33
CA ASP A 8 9.48 33.67 1.98
C ASP A 8 8.70 32.64 1.17
N SER A 9 7.51 33.04 0.72
CA SER A 9 6.59 32.22 -0.07
C SER A 9 7.08 32.15 -1.51
N GLY A 10 8.05 31.28 -1.77
CA GLY A 10 8.38 30.83 -3.11
C GLY A 10 7.28 29.93 -3.66
N ARG A 11 6.29 30.50 -4.35
CA ARG A 11 5.35 29.74 -5.19
C ARG A 11 6.13 29.05 -6.30
N SER A 12 6.32 27.73 -6.20
CA SER A 12 6.70 26.91 -7.36
C SER A 12 5.47 26.61 -8.20
N ALA A 13 5.58 26.89 -9.49
CA ALA A 13 4.55 26.69 -10.49
C ALA A 13 4.48 25.21 -10.90
N ASP A 14 3.57 24.45 -10.28
CA ASP A 14 2.45 23.76 -10.92
C ASP A 14 1.59 23.15 -9.80
N GLY A 15 0.56 23.86 -9.39
CA GLY A 15 -0.14 23.67 -8.10
C GLY A 15 -1.21 22.59 -8.09
N ALA A 16 -0.97 21.46 -8.77
CA ALA A 16 -1.81 20.28 -8.59
C ALA A 16 -1.29 19.52 -7.36
N GLU A 17 -2.18 19.24 -6.40
CA GLU A 17 -1.83 18.30 -5.34
C GLU A 17 -1.38 16.97 -5.96
N PRO A 18 -0.38 16.30 -5.38
CA PRO A 18 0.03 14.99 -5.85
C PRO A 18 -1.19 14.06 -5.89
N GLU A 19 -1.47 13.44 -7.03
CA GLU A 19 -2.56 12.47 -7.17
C GLU A 19 -1.98 11.05 -7.19
N LEU A 20 -2.50 10.16 -6.34
CA LEU A 20 -2.14 8.75 -6.31
C LEU A 20 -2.88 7.99 -7.42
N GLN A 21 -2.16 7.22 -8.21
CA GLN A 21 -2.74 6.21 -9.10
C GLN A 21 -2.57 4.83 -8.47
N LEU A 22 -3.68 4.24 -8.02
CA LEU A 22 -3.72 2.90 -7.42
C LEU A 22 -4.26 1.90 -8.45
N VAL A 23 -3.40 0.97 -8.86
CA VAL A 23 -3.72 -0.09 -9.82
C VAL A 23 -4.07 -1.36 -9.06
N LEU A 24 -5.36 -1.66 -8.98
CA LEU A 24 -5.92 -2.83 -8.33
C LEU A 24 -5.69 -4.06 -9.24
N CYS A 25 -4.90 -5.01 -8.76
CA CYS A 25 -4.49 -6.18 -9.54
C CYS A 25 -5.27 -7.42 -9.10
N ALA A 26 -5.73 -8.20 -10.08
CA ALA A 26 -6.44 -9.46 -9.85
C ALA A 26 -5.99 -10.55 -10.82
N LEU A 27 -5.70 -11.74 -10.29
CA LEU A 27 -5.36 -12.94 -11.07
C LEU A 27 -6.60 -13.79 -11.39
N ASP A 28 -7.68 -13.63 -10.63
CA ASP A 28 -8.93 -14.37 -10.75
C ASP A 28 -10.12 -13.43 -11.01
N GLU A 29 -11.16 -13.98 -11.66
CA GLU A 29 -12.34 -13.22 -12.07
C GLU A 29 -13.16 -12.68 -10.89
N PRO A 30 -13.39 -13.44 -9.78
CA PRO A 30 -14.11 -12.89 -8.63
C PRO A 30 -13.48 -11.61 -8.07
N LEU A 31 -12.16 -11.58 -7.90
CA LEU A 31 -11.46 -10.38 -7.44
C LEU A 31 -11.45 -9.27 -8.49
N ALA A 32 -11.29 -9.61 -9.77
CA ALA A 32 -11.34 -8.63 -10.85
C ALA A 32 -12.72 -7.94 -10.94
N ALA A 33 -13.81 -8.70 -10.79
CA ALA A 33 -15.17 -8.17 -10.77
C ALA A 33 -15.37 -7.22 -9.58
N ALA A 34 -14.97 -7.64 -8.38
CA ALA A 34 -15.07 -6.81 -7.17
C ALA A 34 -14.24 -5.52 -7.27
N TRP A 35 -13.05 -5.57 -7.90
CA TRP A 35 -12.25 -4.37 -8.19
C TRP A 35 -12.89 -3.45 -9.21
N GLN A 36 -13.51 -3.99 -10.26
CA GLN A 36 -14.19 -3.18 -11.28
C GLN A 36 -15.29 -2.32 -10.65
N GLU A 37 -16.10 -2.92 -9.76
CA GLU A 37 -17.20 -2.21 -9.07
C GLU A 37 -16.73 -0.96 -8.31
N ILE A 38 -15.56 -1.03 -7.67
CA ILE A 38 -15.05 0.11 -6.89
C ILE A 38 -14.26 1.10 -7.73
N ALA A 39 -13.61 0.65 -8.81
CA ALA A 39 -12.82 1.47 -9.70
C ALA A 39 -13.69 2.38 -10.60
N ASP A 40 -14.83 1.88 -11.09
CA ASP A 40 -15.73 2.64 -11.98
C ASP A 40 -16.25 3.95 -11.36
N GLY A 41 -16.27 4.05 -10.03
CA GLY A 41 -16.78 5.20 -9.29
C GLY A 41 -15.72 6.10 -8.64
N ARG A 42 -14.41 5.83 -8.80
CA ARG A 42 -13.35 6.52 -8.07
C ARG A 42 -12.20 6.92 -8.99
N ALA A 43 -11.95 8.22 -9.10
CA ALA A 43 -10.74 8.73 -9.75
C ALA A 43 -9.49 8.20 -9.01
N GLY A 44 -8.41 7.95 -9.75
CA GLY A 44 -7.17 7.38 -9.22
C GLY A 44 -7.19 5.86 -9.02
N LEU A 45 -8.35 5.19 -9.11
CA LEU A 45 -8.44 3.73 -9.08
C LEU A 45 -8.56 3.15 -10.49
N THR A 46 -7.73 2.15 -10.81
CA THR A 46 -7.83 1.40 -12.06
C THR A 46 -7.70 -0.09 -11.82
N LEU A 47 -8.33 -0.92 -12.65
CA LEU A 47 -8.21 -2.38 -12.60
C LEU A 47 -7.15 -2.87 -13.60
N HIS A 48 -6.28 -3.74 -13.13
CA HIS A 48 -5.44 -4.60 -13.96
C HIS A 48 -5.78 -6.08 -13.75
N ARG A 49 -6.16 -6.76 -14.84
CA ARG A 49 -6.36 -8.22 -14.86
C ARG A 49 -5.01 -8.89 -15.15
N GLY A 50 -4.28 -9.22 -14.10
CA GLY A 50 -2.92 -9.74 -14.18
C GLY A 50 -2.17 -9.58 -12.87
N SER A 51 -0.89 -9.92 -12.90
CA SER A 51 0.01 -9.79 -11.77
C SER A 51 0.40 -8.34 -11.56
N VAL A 52 0.60 -7.96 -10.31
CA VAL A 52 1.28 -6.70 -9.92
C VAL A 52 2.65 -6.53 -10.60
N LEU A 53 3.32 -7.64 -10.95
CA LEU A 53 4.64 -7.64 -11.61
C LEU A 53 4.56 -7.41 -13.13
N ASP A 54 3.38 -7.43 -13.73
CA ASP A 54 3.18 -7.15 -15.16
C ASP A 54 3.24 -5.63 -15.46
N LEU A 55 3.27 -4.81 -14.40
CA LEU A 55 3.13 -3.37 -14.46
C LEU A 55 4.48 -2.64 -14.25
N ARG A 56 4.59 -1.45 -14.86
CA ARG A 56 5.60 -0.46 -14.51
C ARG A 56 4.99 0.55 -13.56
N VAL A 57 5.30 0.43 -12.28
CA VAL A 57 4.78 1.25 -11.18
C VAL A 57 5.90 1.57 -10.21
N ASP A 58 5.74 2.63 -9.43
CA ASP A 58 6.76 3.03 -8.46
C ASP A 58 6.83 2.10 -7.26
N ALA A 59 5.67 1.59 -6.81
CA ALA A 59 5.57 0.69 -5.67
C ALA A 59 4.57 -0.46 -5.87
N VAL A 60 4.81 -1.56 -5.17
CA VAL A 60 3.87 -2.68 -5.00
C VAL A 60 3.47 -2.85 -3.54
N VAL A 61 2.25 -3.30 -3.27
CA VAL A 61 1.79 -3.63 -1.91
C VAL A 61 1.99 -5.11 -1.60
N SER A 62 2.58 -5.40 -0.44
CA SER A 62 2.69 -6.72 0.17
C SER A 62 1.68 -6.85 1.31
N PRO A 63 0.59 -7.64 1.13
CA PRO A 63 -0.37 -7.95 2.19
C PRO A 63 0.23 -8.98 3.17
N ALA A 64 1.27 -8.56 3.88
CA ALA A 64 2.17 -9.39 4.66
C ALA A 64 1.55 -9.99 5.93
N ASN A 65 2.37 -10.78 6.63
CA ASN A 65 2.24 -11.01 8.07
C ASN A 65 3.07 -9.99 8.86
N SER A 66 2.80 -9.85 10.15
CA SER A 66 3.45 -8.87 11.03
C SER A 66 4.97 -9.05 11.19
N TYR A 67 5.54 -10.20 10.82
CA TYR A 67 6.98 -10.47 10.90
C TYR A 67 7.74 -10.25 9.59
N GLY A 68 7.03 -9.91 8.50
CA GLY A 68 7.65 -9.71 7.19
C GLY A 68 8.17 -10.98 6.53
N TRP A 69 7.69 -12.16 6.92
CA TRP A 69 8.07 -13.41 6.23
C TRP A 69 7.37 -13.51 4.87
N MET A 70 8.12 -13.76 3.80
CA MET A 70 7.61 -13.69 2.43
C MET A 70 7.54 -15.06 1.77
N ARG A 71 6.85 -16.00 2.43
CA ARG A 71 6.88 -17.44 2.07
C ARG A 71 5.63 -17.97 1.37
N GLY A 72 4.60 -17.15 1.20
CA GLY A 72 3.33 -17.60 0.65
C GLY A 72 2.60 -16.53 -0.15
N GLY A 73 1.66 -16.97 -0.99
CA GLY A 73 0.86 -16.08 -1.82
C GLY A 73 1.72 -15.17 -2.69
N ILE A 74 1.31 -13.90 -2.78
CA ILE A 74 2.06 -12.89 -3.53
C ILE A 74 3.43 -12.57 -2.90
N ASP A 75 3.59 -12.72 -1.59
CA ASP A 75 4.87 -12.41 -0.94
C ASP A 75 5.98 -13.37 -1.39
N ALA A 76 5.66 -14.66 -1.61
CA ALA A 76 6.60 -15.60 -2.22
C ALA A 76 7.03 -15.17 -3.64
N VAL A 77 6.08 -14.62 -4.41
CA VAL A 77 6.37 -14.11 -5.76
C VAL A 77 7.30 -12.90 -5.68
N TYR A 78 7.09 -11.98 -4.73
CA TYR A 78 8.00 -10.86 -4.50
C TYR A 78 9.38 -11.32 -4.03
N ALA A 79 9.48 -12.28 -3.12
CA ALA A 79 10.77 -12.82 -2.67
C ALA A 79 11.57 -13.47 -3.82
N CYS A 80 10.88 -14.09 -4.78
CA CYS A 80 11.52 -14.60 -5.99
C CYS A 80 11.95 -13.49 -6.96
N ALA A 81 11.12 -12.45 -7.12
CA ALA A 81 11.39 -11.34 -8.04
C ALA A 81 12.47 -10.37 -7.51
N PHE A 82 12.53 -10.18 -6.19
CA PHE A 82 13.36 -9.21 -5.49
C PHE A 82 14.14 -9.91 -4.36
N PRO A 83 15.31 -10.51 -4.65
CA PRO A 83 15.99 -11.41 -3.71
C PRO A 83 16.33 -10.82 -2.33
N GLU A 84 16.51 -9.51 -2.24
CA GLU A 84 16.87 -8.82 -0.98
C GLU A 84 15.65 -8.30 -0.21
N VAL A 85 14.44 -8.34 -0.79
CA VAL A 85 13.29 -7.60 -0.26
C VAL A 85 12.80 -8.16 1.09
N GLU A 86 12.88 -9.47 1.32
CA GLU A 86 12.52 -10.05 2.62
C GLU A 86 13.44 -9.54 3.72
N GLU A 87 14.76 -9.45 3.46
CA GLU A 87 15.71 -8.91 4.42
C GLU A 87 15.47 -7.42 4.69
N GLN A 88 15.16 -6.65 3.64
CA GLN A 88 14.82 -5.22 3.76
C GLN A 88 13.57 -5.02 4.63
N VAL A 89 12.48 -5.76 4.35
CA VAL A 89 11.25 -5.70 5.16
C VAL A 89 11.55 -6.06 6.61
N ARG A 90 12.20 -7.20 6.85
CA ARG A 90 12.48 -7.69 8.22
C ARG A 90 13.37 -6.74 9.00
N SER A 91 14.38 -6.16 8.35
CA SER A 91 15.27 -5.19 8.97
C SER A 91 14.53 -3.91 9.35
N ALA A 92 13.65 -3.40 8.46
CA ALA A 92 12.81 -2.25 8.75
C ALA A 92 11.80 -2.54 9.89
N VAL A 93 11.14 -3.70 9.87
CA VAL A 93 10.24 -4.14 10.95
C VAL A 93 10.98 -4.20 12.29
N LEU A 94 12.21 -4.73 12.32
CA LEU A 94 13.02 -4.77 13.53
C LEU A 94 13.41 -3.37 14.00
N ALA A 95 13.89 -2.53 13.08
CA ALA A 95 14.41 -1.20 13.41
C ALA A 95 13.33 -0.23 13.90
N TYR A 96 12.17 -0.20 13.25
CA TYR A 96 11.13 0.81 13.53
C TYR A 96 9.97 0.28 14.39
N HIS A 97 9.75 -1.04 14.44
CA HIS A 97 8.62 -1.64 15.16
C HIS A 97 9.03 -2.73 16.15
N GLY A 98 10.33 -2.90 16.43
CA GLY A 98 10.81 -3.84 17.44
C GLY A 98 10.62 -5.32 17.09
N GLY A 99 10.43 -5.63 15.79
CA GLY A 99 10.36 -7.00 15.28
C GLY A 99 8.95 -7.47 14.91
N GLU A 100 7.92 -6.65 15.12
CA GLU A 100 6.54 -6.95 14.72
C GLU A 100 5.85 -5.68 14.22
N LEU A 101 5.45 -5.67 12.94
CA LEU A 101 4.63 -4.60 12.34
C LEU A 101 3.14 -4.92 12.55
N PRO A 102 2.40 -4.15 13.36
CA PRO A 102 0.99 -4.42 13.62
C PRO A 102 0.11 -4.35 12.36
N VAL A 103 -1.00 -5.10 12.34
CA VAL A 103 -2.06 -4.90 11.36
C VAL A 103 -2.63 -3.48 11.52
N GLY A 104 -2.68 -2.72 10.41
CA GLY A 104 -3.08 -1.31 10.42
C GLY A 104 -1.92 -0.32 10.43
N GLU A 105 -0.69 -0.82 10.39
CA GLU A 105 0.53 -0.07 10.13
C GLU A 105 1.08 -0.47 8.75
N ALA A 106 1.92 0.38 8.16
CA ALA A 106 2.60 0.09 6.91
C ALA A 106 3.99 0.73 6.89
N LEU A 107 4.93 0.11 6.18
CA LEU A 107 6.26 0.67 5.95
C LEU A 107 6.67 0.52 4.49
N LEU A 108 7.56 1.40 4.05
CA LEU A 108 8.09 1.46 2.69
C LEU A 108 9.55 0.99 2.71
N VAL A 109 9.90 0.05 1.85
CA VAL A 109 11.29 -0.43 1.68
C VAL A 109 11.69 -0.46 0.20
N PRO A 110 12.97 -0.31 -0.12
CA PRO A 110 13.46 -0.55 -1.47
C PRO A 110 13.36 -2.04 -1.82
N THR A 111 13.01 -2.35 -3.07
CA THR A 111 13.03 -3.73 -3.60
C THR A 111 14.43 -4.18 -4.02
N GLY A 112 15.35 -3.23 -4.24
CA GLY A 112 16.64 -3.49 -4.90
C GLY A 112 16.54 -3.61 -6.43
N ALA A 113 15.34 -3.47 -7.01
CA ALA A 113 15.11 -3.52 -8.44
C ALA A 113 14.82 -2.13 -9.02
N PRO A 114 15.06 -1.90 -10.32
CA PRO A 114 14.74 -0.63 -10.98
C PRO A 114 13.23 -0.42 -11.17
N ASN A 115 12.41 -1.47 -11.08
CA ASN A 115 10.96 -1.39 -11.20
C ASN A 115 10.28 -2.64 -10.61
N PRO A 116 9.29 -2.49 -9.71
CA PRO A 116 9.06 -1.30 -8.89
C PRO A 116 10.28 -1.02 -8.01
N ILE A 117 10.56 0.25 -7.73
CA ILE A 117 11.67 0.64 -6.84
C ILE A 117 11.30 0.32 -5.38
N TRP A 118 10.01 0.42 -5.05
CA TRP A 118 9.52 0.34 -3.69
C TRP A 118 8.56 -0.83 -3.47
N LEU A 119 8.56 -1.34 -2.24
CA LEU A 119 7.53 -2.23 -1.73
C LEU A 119 6.96 -1.64 -0.44
N ILE A 120 5.63 -1.60 -0.36
CA ILE A 120 4.88 -1.20 0.83
C ILE A 120 4.46 -2.48 1.55
N SER A 121 5.05 -2.75 2.71
CA SER A 121 4.63 -3.86 3.57
C SER A 121 3.47 -3.40 4.45
N ALA A 122 2.32 -4.05 4.31
CA ALA A 122 1.09 -3.70 5.03
C ALA A 122 0.42 -4.99 5.56
N PRO A 123 0.64 -5.36 6.83
CA PRO A 123 0.20 -6.65 7.34
C PRO A 123 -1.32 -6.80 7.33
N THR A 124 -1.79 -7.95 6.83
CA THR A 124 -3.20 -8.35 6.88
C THR A 124 -3.47 -9.43 7.92
N MET A 125 -2.43 -10.01 8.51
CA MET A 125 -2.48 -11.01 9.56
C MET A 125 -1.27 -10.86 10.46
N ARG A 126 -1.33 -11.43 11.66
CA ARG A 126 -0.19 -11.42 12.56
C ARG A 126 0.76 -12.56 12.21
N GLU A 127 0.22 -13.78 12.19
CA GLU A 127 1.00 -14.99 11.94
C GLU A 127 0.99 -15.36 10.45
N PRO A 128 2.11 -15.82 9.88
CA PRO A 128 2.13 -16.32 8.50
C PRO A 128 1.23 -17.54 8.37
N GLY A 129 0.34 -17.55 7.37
CA GLY A 129 -0.57 -18.67 7.13
C GLY A 129 -1.90 -18.58 7.88
N GLU A 130 -2.13 -17.52 8.66
CA GLU A 130 -3.36 -17.31 9.42
C GLU A 130 -4.58 -17.13 8.50
N ARG A 131 -5.69 -17.80 8.84
CA ARG A 131 -7.00 -17.58 8.22
C ARG A 131 -7.70 -16.43 8.90
N LEU A 132 -8.19 -15.49 8.10
CA LEU A 132 -8.89 -14.33 8.63
C LEU A 132 -10.34 -14.68 8.98
N PRO A 133 -10.89 -14.09 10.05
CA PRO A 133 -12.34 -14.15 10.31
C PRO A 133 -13.15 -13.63 9.12
N VAL A 134 -14.35 -14.20 8.92
CA VAL A 134 -15.23 -13.85 7.79
C VAL A 134 -15.64 -12.36 7.81
N ASP A 135 -15.73 -11.77 9.00
CA ASP A 135 -16.08 -10.38 9.28
C ASP A 135 -14.86 -9.51 9.63
N THR A 136 -13.66 -9.96 9.29
CA THR A 136 -12.41 -9.22 9.56
C THR A 136 -12.44 -7.81 8.96
N VAL A 137 -11.74 -6.87 9.62
CA VAL A 137 -11.48 -5.52 9.12
C VAL A 137 -10.03 -5.34 8.63
N HIS A 138 -9.25 -6.42 8.57
CA HIS A 138 -7.82 -6.34 8.25
C HIS A 138 -7.52 -5.77 6.86
N PRO A 139 -8.26 -6.12 5.77
CA PRO A 139 -8.07 -5.47 4.47
C PRO A 139 -8.21 -3.94 4.53
N TYR A 140 -9.21 -3.42 5.27
CA TYR A 140 -9.41 -1.99 5.46
C TYR A 140 -8.25 -1.37 6.25
N LEU A 141 -7.82 -2.00 7.35
CA LEU A 141 -6.71 -1.51 8.17
C LEU A 141 -5.41 -1.44 7.35
N ALA A 142 -5.09 -2.48 6.59
CA ALA A 142 -3.91 -2.52 5.72
C ALA A 142 -3.99 -1.47 4.61
N ALA A 143 -5.13 -1.36 3.91
CA ALA A 143 -5.32 -0.36 2.86
C ALA A 143 -5.18 1.06 3.40
N ARG A 144 -5.83 1.38 4.54
CA ARG A 144 -5.73 2.69 5.18
C ARG A 144 -4.30 3.02 5.58
N ALA A 145 -3.54 2.04 6.06
CA ALA A 145 -2.14 2.23 6.40
C ALA A 145 -1.29 2.57 5.17
N VAL A 146 -1.46 1.84 4.05
CA VAL A 146 -0.80 2.12 2.77
C VAL A 146 -1.10 3.56 2.31
N LEU A 147 -2.38 3.95 2.32
CA LEU A 147 -2.80 5.26 1.84
C LEU A 147 -2.30 6.41 2.73
N ARG A 148 -2.33 6.24 4.06
CA ARG A 148 -1.78 7.23 4.99
C ARG A 148 -0.26 7.35 4.88
N LEU A 149 0.44 6.23 4.70
CA LEU A 149 1.88 6.22 4.44
C LEU A 149 2.21 6.98 3.15
N TRP A 150 1.43 6.78 2.10
CA TRP A 150 1.61 7.54 0.85
C TRP A 150 1.37 9.05 1.07
N ALA A 151 0.25 9.42 1.69
CA ALA A 151 -0.17 10.81 1.84
C ALA A 151 0.78 11.62 2.74
N SER A 152 1.20 11.03 3.85
CA SER A 152 1.87 11.75 4.96
C SER A 152 3.21 11.18 5.38
N GLY A 153 3.62 10.03 4.83
CA GLY A 153 4.90 9.40 5.13
C GLY A 153 6.07 10.23 4.60
N VAL A 154 7.22 10.09 5.28
CA VAL A 154 8.46 10.78 4.95
C VAL A 154 9.59 9.76 5.00
N LEU A 155 10.42 9.73 3.96
CA LEU A 155 11.64 8.93 3.92
C LEU A 155 12.68 9.44 4.92
N GLU A 156 13.69 8.62 5.25
CA GLU A 156 14.76 9.02 6.17
C GLU A 156 15.50 10.30 5.75
N ASN A 157 15.59 10.54 4.44
CA ASN A 157 16.21 11.75 3.89
C ASN A 157 15.30 13.00 3.91
N GLY A 158 14.11 12.92 4.53
CA GLY A 158 13.13 14.00 4.61
C GLY A 158 12.22 14.15 3.40
N THR A 159 12.35 13.30 2.37
CA THR A 159 11.51 13.38 1.16
C THR A 159 10.12 12.80 1.45
N PRO A 160 9.03 13.52 1.20
CA PRO A 160 7.67 12.97 1.32
C PRO A 160 7.44 11.78 0.37
N VAL A 161 6.76 10.74 0.83
CA VAL A 161 6.54 9.51 0.04
C VAL A 161 5.78 9.80 -1.25
N HIS A 162 4.73 10.64 -1.21
CA HIS A 162 3.97 11.02 -2.40
C HIS A 162 4.80 11.72 -3.49
N GLN A 163 6.03 12.17 -3.20
CA GLN A 163 6.91 12.75 -4.22
C GLN A 163 7.64 11.69 -5.05
N VAL A 164 7.93 10.52 -4.45
CA VAL A 164 8.71 9.44 -5.05
C VAL A 164 7.88 8.22 -5.45
N VAL A 165 6.66 8.11 -4.92
CA VAL A 165 5.69 7.06 -5.27
C VAL A 165 4.45 7.75 -5.84
N ARG A 166 4.16 7.59 -7.13
CA ARG A 166 2.98 8.14 -7.81
C ARG A 166 2.01 7.05 -8.23
N THR A 167 2.54 5.87 -8.54
CA THR A 167 1.79 4.69 -8.94
C THR A 167 2.04 3.53 -7.99
N VAL A 168 0.97 2.93 -7.51
CA VAL A 168 1.01 1.78 -6.60
C VAL A 168 0.21 0.64 -7.20
N ALA A 169 0.79 -0.55 -7.34
CA ALA A 169 0.03 -1.76 -7.66
C ALA A 169 -0.36 -2.50 -6.38
N MET A 170 -1.65 -2.79 -6.22
CA MET A 170 -2.22 -3.42 -5.03
C MET A 170 -2.90 -4.75 -5.38
N PRO A 171 -2.45 -5.89 -4.83
CA PRO A 171 -3.15 -7.16 -4.97
C PRO A 171 -4.35 -7.23 -4.01
N GLY A 172 -5.11 -8.33 -4.06
CA GLY A 172 -6.10 -8.67 -3.04
C GLY A 172 -5.50 -8.72 -1.63
N LEU A 173 -5.97 -7.84 -0.75
CA LEU A 173 -5.53 -7.80 0.65
C LEU A 173 -6.25 -8.89 1.45
N GLY A 174 -5.52 -9.91 1.90
CA GLY A 174 -6.04 -11.01 2.71
C GLY A 174 -6.89 -12.05 1.94
N THR A 175 -7.04 -11.92 0.63
CA THR A 175 -7.94 -12.79 -0.19
C THR A 175 -7.35 -14.16 -0.51
N GLY A 176 -6.02 -14.27 -0.58
CA GLY A 176 -5.31 -15.52 -0.85
C GLY A 176 -5.27 -16.44 0.38
N ILE A 177 -4.13 -16.47 1.06
CA ILE A 177 -3.92 -17.31 2.25
C ILE A 177 -4.96 -17.02 3.33
N GLY A 178 -5.22 -15.74 3.61
CA GLY A 178 -6.18 -15.31 4.61
C GLY A 178 -7.62 -15.73 4.32
N GLY A 179 -7.96 -15.95 3.04
CA GLY A 179 -9.28 -16.39 2.62
C GLY A 179 -10.41 -15.37 2.80
N ALA A 180 -10.08 -14.08 2.91
CA ALA A 180 -11.09 -13.02 2.88
C ALA A 180 -11.84 -13.05 1.53
N ALA A 181 -13.15 -12.83 1.57
CA ALA A 181 -13.95 -12.76 0.35
C ALA A 181 -13.51 -11.57 -0.52
N PRO A 182 -13.41 -11.73 -1.86
CA PRO A 182 -13.02 -10.65 -2.75
C PRO A 182 -13.87 -9.39 -2.61
N GLU A 183 -15.18 -9.53 -2.43
CA GLU A 183 -16.12 -8.42 -2.27
C GLU A 183 -15.93 -7.71 -0.93
N LEU A 184 -15.56 -8.45 0.13
CA LEU A 184 -15.22 -7.85 1.42
C LEU A 184 -13.96 -7.01 1.30
N CYS A 185 -12.92 -7.56 0.66
CA CYS A 185 -11.67 -6.86 0.38
C CYS A 185 -11.94 -5.57 -0.42
N ALA A 186 -12.71 -5.67 -1.50
CA ALA A 186 -13.05 -4.54 -2.35
C ALA A 186 -13.76 -3.41 -1.61
N ARG A 187 -14.83 -3.73 -0.88
CA ARG A 187 -15.55 -2.73 -0.09
C ARG A 187 -14.67 -2.06 0.96
N GLN A 188 -13.74 -2.80 1.55
CA GLN A 188 -12.84 -2.29 2.59
C GLN A 188 -11.72 -1.40 2.05
N VAL A 189 -11.13 -1.75 0.90
CA VAL A 189 -10.18 -0.88 0.20
C VAL A 189 -10.87 0.40 -0.25
N ALA A 190 -12.08 0.30 -0.80
CA ALA A 190 -12.89 1.47 -1.17
C ALA A 190 -13.19 2.38 0.02
N ALA A 191 -13.59 1.82 1.16
CA ALA A 191 -13.83 2.60 2.37
C ALA A 191 -12.57 3.31 2.89
N ALA A 192 -11.40 2.65 2.83
CA ALA A 192 -10.14 3.27 3.19
C ALA A 192 -9.74 4.40 2.21
N TRP A 193 -9.97 4.19 0.91
CA TRP A 193 -9.76 5.21 -0.11
C TRP A 193 -10.63 6.45 0.14
N ASP A 194 -11.93 6.25 0.32
CA ASP A 194 -12.88 7.32 0.55
C ASP A 194 -12.55 8.09 1.85
N GLU A 195 -12.16 7.40 2.93
CA GLU A 195 -11.73 8.07 4.16
C GLU A 195 -10.50 8.96 3.95
N VAL A 196 -9.48 8.49 3.22
CA VAL A 196 -8.23 9.23 3.08
C VAL A 196 -8.34 10.38 2.07
N PHE A 197 -9.13 10.21 1.00
CA PHE A 197 -9.17 11.17 -0.11
C PHE A 197 -10.47 11.97 -0.23
N ALA A 198 -11.62 11.50 0.24
CA ALA A 198 -12.88 12.26 0.12
C ALA A 198 -12.95 13.47 1.08
N HIS A 199 -12.02 13.59 2.04
CA HIS A 199 -11.92 14.76 2.92
C HIS A 199 -11.09 15.92 2.36
N VAL A 200 -10.50 15.78 1.16
CA VAL A 200 -9.67 16.82 0.54
C VAL A 200 -10.52 17.87 -0.21
N ASP A 201 -11.77 17.54 -0.57
CA ASP A 201 -12.67 18.42 -1.36
C ASP A 201 -13.51 19.42 -0.53
N GLN A 202 -13.28 19.57 0.79
CA GLN A 202 -14.09 20.43 1.67
C GLN A 202 -13.34 21.60 2.35
N LEU A 203 -12.23 22.08 1.80
CA LEU A 203 -11.55 23.30 2.29
C LEU A 203 -11.35 24.36 1.20
#